data_AF-A0A4V5MZS6-F1
#
_entry.id   AF-A0A4V5MZS6-F1
#
_cell.length_a   1.000
_cell.length_b   1.000
_cell.length_c   1.000
_cell.angle_alpha   90.00
_cell.angle_beta   90.00
_cell.angle_gamma   90.00
#
_symmetry.space_group_name_H-M   'P 1'
#
loop_
_entity.id
_entity.type
_entity.pdbx_description
1 polymer ?
#
loop_
_entity_poly.entity_id
_entity_poly.type
_entity_poly.pdbx_seq_one_letter_code
_entity_poly.pdbx_strand_id
1 'polypeptide(L)'
;MFISDAPVQIHSKTGPGTYDPVGDQLIGGDAVRFAVENYMAPHPERGSSHHVTADHIIDVDGIRAHMNAQFIVFKVGGSARPAGGWPEGVFGVQGTVEPIESGCYDTDLRKINGKWKIARHDVLLDMPISLPGSWERRPPAKHRPWNPRGKGEKRKRSCTAGLGT
;
A
#
# COMPACT_ATOMS: atom_id res chain seq x y z
N MET A 1 -8.63 7.52 12.60
CA MET A 1 -8.83 6.54 11.51
C MET A 1 -8.67 5.10 12.03
N PHE A 2 -7.55 4.79 12.68
CA PHE A 2 -7.29 3.48 13.29
C PHE A 2 -7.83 3.35 14.72
N ILE A 3 -8.02 2.11 15.18
CA ILE A 3 -7.97 1.77 16.62
C ILE A 3 -6.52 1.83 17.11
N SER A 4 -6.30 1.96 18.42
CA SER A 4 -4.96 2.22 18.98
C SER A 4 -3.95 1.13 18.70
N ASP A 5 -4.40 -0.12 18.66
CA ASP A 5 -3.60 -1.33 18.47
C ASP A 5 -3.74 -1.94 17.08
N ALA A 6 -4.30 -1.20 16.12
CA ALA A 6 -4.55 -1.71 14.77
C ALA A 6 -3.22 -2.09 14.10
N PRO A 7 -3.00 -3.37 13.74
CA PRO A 7 -1.84 -3.72 12.95
C PRO A 7 -1.95 -3.18 11.54
N VAL A 8 -0.82 -2.64 11.05
CA VAL A 8 -0.60 -2.27 9.65
C VAL A 8 0.59 -3.06 9.14
N GLN A 9 0.40 -3.83 8.07
CA GLN A 9 1.46 -4.62 7.45
C GLN A 9 1.51 -4.39 5.95
N ILE A 10 2.70 -4.05 5.44
CA ILE A 10 2.96 -3.99 4.01
C ILE A 10 3.49 -5.34 3.57
N HIS A 11 3.03 -5.83 2.43
CA HIS A 11 3.51 -7.07 1.82
C HIS A 11 3.89 -6.85 0.37
N SER A 12 4.97 -7.51 -0.03
CA SER A 12 5.49 -7.54 -1.40
C SER A 12 5.08 -8.83 -2.08
N LYS A 13 4.57 -8.76 -3.31
CA LYS A 13 4.27 -9.96 -4.11
C LYS A 13 5.54 -10.75 -4.41
N THR A 14 5.48 -12.07 -4.21
CA THR A 14 6.58 -13.01 -4.49
C THR A 14 6.23 -14.03 -5.56
N GLY A 15 4.96 -14.07 -5.97
CA GLY A 15 4.41 -15.00 -6.94
C GLY A 15 2.89 -14.87 -7.04
N PRO A 16 2.22 -15.71 -7.84
CA PRO A 16 0.77 -15.68 -7.98
C PRO A 16 0.05 -15.90 -6.65
N GLY A 17 -0.58 -14.86 -6.12
CA GLY A 17 -1.31 -14.90 -4.84
C GLY A 17 -0.43 -15.12 -3.60
N THR A 18 0.89 -14.97 -3.72
CA THR A 18 1.83 -15.12 -2.60
C THR A 18 2.53 -13.80 -2.32
N TYR A 19 2.68 -13.49 -1.02
CA TYR A 19 3.24 -12.25 -0.54
C TYR A 19 4.13 -12.51 0.67
N ASP A 20 5.21 -11.75 0.78
CA ASP A 20 6.09 -11.72 1.95
C ASP A 20 5.96 -10.36 2.67
N PRO A 21 6.03 -10.33 4.00
CA PRO A 21 5.98 -9.08 4.76
C PRO A 21 7.19 -8.20 4.44
N VAL A 22 6.96 -6.90 4.37
CA VAL A 22 7.96 -5.86 4.14
C VAL A 22 8.11 -5.05 5.43
N GLY A 23 9.34 -5.00 5.95
CA GLY A 23 9.63 -4.29 7.18
C GLY A 23 8.95 -4.91 8.41
N ASP A 24 9.03 -4.19 9.53
CA ASP A 24 8.36 -4.58 10.76
C ASP A 24 6.88 -4.18 10.69
N GLN A 25 6.04 -4.93 11.41
CA GLN A 25 4.62 -4.59 11.56
C GLN A 25 4.47 -3.26 12.30
N LEU A 26 3.66 -2.36 11.76
CA LEU A 26 3.39 -1.05 12.35
C LEU A 26 2.07 -1.06 13.12
N ILE A 27 1.92 -0.15 14.11
CA ILE A 27 0.75 -0.14 15.00
C ILE A 27 0.05 1.21 15.01
N GLY A 28 -1.27 1.17 14.89
CA GLY A 28 -2.18 2.28 15.13
C GLY A 28 -2.03 3.44 14.14
N GLY A 29 -2.44 4.64 14.56
CA GLY A 29 -2.35 5.84 13.73
C GLY A 29 -0.92 6.29 13.42
N ASP A 30 0.03 5.92 14.28
CA ASP A 30 1.46 6.24 14.11
C ASP A 30 2.10 5.44 12.97
N ALA A 31 1.52 4.30 12.60
CA ALA A 31 1.95 3.50 11.46
C ALA A 31 2.01 4.29 10.15
N VAL A 32 0.98 5.09 9.86
CA VAL A 32 0.93 5.88 8.62
C VAL A 32 2.02 6.94 8.61
N ARG A 33 2.22 7.64 9.74
CA ARG A 33 3.28 8.64 9.87
C ARG A 33 4.66 7.99 9.63
N PHE A 34 4.92 6.87 10.29
CA PHE A 34 6.17 6.14 10.12
C PHE A 34 6.40 5.70 8.67
N ALA A 35 5.37 5.15 8.01
CA ALA A 35 5.47 4.73 6.62
C ALA A 35 5.74 5.90 5.67
N VAL A 36 5.07 7.04 5.86
CA VAL A 36 5.32 8.27 5.07
C VAL A 36 6.75 8.78 5.29
N GLU A 37 7.25 8.77 6.52
CA GLU A 37 8.59 9.28 6.86
C GLU A 37 9.72 8.35 6.41
N ASN A 38 9.51 7.02 6.40
CA ASN A 38 10.60 6.05 6.25
C ASN A 38 10.49 5.17 5.00
N TYR A 39 9.29 4.92 4.49
CA TYR A 39 9.04 3.95 3.41
C TYR A 39 8.67 4.61 2.09
N MET A 40 8.47 5.92 2.07
CA MET A 40 8.14 6.68 0.87
C MET A 40 9.27 7.68 0.57
N ALA A 41 9.58 7.84 -0.72
CA ALA A 41 10.47 8.92 -1.12
C ALA A 41 9.80 10.27 -0.83
N PRO A 42 10.54 11.27 -0.31
CA PRO A 42 9.99 12.60 -0.12
C PRO A 42 9.55 13.18 -1.47
N HIS A 43 8.47 13.95 -1.47
CA HIS A 43 8.03 14.61 -2.69
C HIS A 43 9.09 15.65 -3.12
N PRO A 44 9.49 15.68 -4.40
CA PRO A 44 10.33 16.75 -4.91
C PRO A 44 9.58 18.08 -4.85
N GLU A 45 10.28 19.20 -5.06
CA GLU A 45 9.64 20.51 -5.17
C GLU A 45 8.51 20.48 -6.23
N ARG A 46 7.33 21.02 -5.90
CA ARG A 46 6.10 20.95 -6.73
C ARG A 46 5.63 19.52 -7.02
N GLY A 47 6.11 18.53 -6.26
CA GLY A 47 5.69 17.14 -6.32
C GLY A 47 4.61 16.82 -5.31
N SER A 48 3.81 15.80 -5.63
CA SER A 48 2.88 15.16 -4.68
C SER A 48 2.64 13.71 -5.10
N SER A 49 1.99 12.92 -4.24
CA SER A 49 1.35 11.68 -4.64
C SER A 49 -0.18 11.82 -4.67
N HIS A 50 -0.81 11.07 -5.55
CA HIS A 50 -2.26 10.94 -5.62
C HIS A 50 -2.63 9.46 -5.46
N HIS A 51 -3.33 9.12 -4.37
CA HIS A 51 -3.77 7.76 -4.06
C HIS A 51 -5.20 7.59 -4.56
N VAL A 52 -5.41 6.67 -5.49
CA VAL A 52 -6.72 6.30 -6.00
C VAL A 52 -7.07 4.93 -5.45
N THR A 53 -8.24 4.79 -4.84
CA THR A 53 -8.82 3.49 -4.51
C THR A 53 -10.05 3.21 -5.37
N ALA A 54 -10.21 1.96 -5.78
CA ALA A 54 -11.29 1.50 -6.65
C ALA A 54 -11.76 0.09 -6.26
N ASP A 55 -12.88 -0.35 -6.85
CA ASP A 55 -13.41 -1.72 -6.71
C ASP A 55 -13.53 -2.20 -5.26
N HIS A 56 -14.18 -1.38 -4.43
CA HIS A 56 -14.37 -1.69 -3.03
C HIS A 56 -15.38 -2.84 -2.89
N ILE A 57 -14.97 -3.93 -2.25
CA ILE A 57 -15.84 -5.03 -1.82
C ILE A 57 -15.92 -4.93 -0.30
N ILE A 58 -17.14 -4.79 0.23
CA ILE A 58 -17.36 -4.57 1.66
C ILE A 58 -18.38 -5.60 2.17
N ASP A 59 -17.99 -6.33 3.20
CA ASP A 59 -18.86 -7.21 3.99
C ASP A 59 -19.04 -6.63 5.39
N VAL A 60 -20.27 -6.59 5.90
CA VAL A 60 -20.61 -5.95 7.18
C VAL A 60 -21.38 -6.92 8.06
N ASP A 61 -20.82 -7.21 9.23
CA ASP A 61 -21.43 -8.03 10.29
C ASP A 61 -21.54 -7.20 11.58
N GLY A 62 -22.70 -6.56 11.76
CA GLY A 62 -23.02 -5.74 12.92
C GLY A 62 -22.03 -4.59 13.14
N ILE A 63 -21.15 -4.74 14.13
CA ILE A 63 -20.12 -3.74 14.47
C ILE A 63 -18.76 -4.02 13.81
N ARG A 64 -18.66 -5.06 12.98
CA ARG A 64 -17.45 -5.45 12.25
C ARG A 64 -17.71 -5.30 10.76
N ALA A 65 -16.66 -4.99 10.01
CA ALA A 65 -16.70 -5.04 8.56
C ALA A 65 -15.36 -5.49 8.02
N HIS A 66 -15.38 -6.10 6.84
CA HIS A 66 -14.21 -6.43 6.07
C HIS A 66 -14.28 -5.68 4.73
N MET A 67 -13.18 -5.09 4.31
CA MET A 67 -13.09 -4.33 3.07
C MET A 67 -11.86 -4.75 2.29
N ASN A 68 -12.06 -5.08 1.02
CA ASN A 68 -11.02 -5.11 0.02
C ASN A 68 -11.19 -3.93 -0.94
N ALA A 69 -10.09 -3.32 -1.34
CA ALA A 69 -10.10 -2.27 -2.35
C ALA A 69 -8.81 -2.35 -3.17
N GLN A 70 -8.90 -2.14 -4.48
CA GLN A 70 -7.72 -1.93 -5.31
C GLN A 70 -7.18 -0.52 -5.08
N PHE A 71 -5.88 -0.33 -5.26
CA PHE A 71 -5.28 1.00 -5.29
C PHE A 71 -4.24 1.16 -6.40
N ILE A 72 -4.11 2.40 -6.86
CA ILE A 72 -2.99 2.89 -7.66
C ILE A 72 -2.49 4.18 -7.02
N VAL A 73 -1.17 4.31 -6.87
CA VAL A 73 -0.53 5.55 -6.46
C VAL A 73 0.12 6.19 -7.67
N PHE A 74 -0.23 7.45 -7.94
CA PHE A 74 0.41 8.26 -8.95
C PHE A 74 1.39 9.23 -8.31
N LYS A 75 2.58 9.34 -8.87
CA LYS A 75 3.49 10.46 -8.67
C LYS A 75 3.05 11.60 -9.58
N VAL A 76 2.91 12.79 -8.99
CA VAL A 76 2.56 14.01 -9.72
C VAL A 76 3.72 14.98 -9.59
N GLY A 77 4.21 15.50 -10.72
CA GLY A 77 5.29 16.48 -10.76
C GLY A 77 4.88 17.72 -11.53
N GLY A 78 4.74 18.86 -10.84
CA GLY A 78 4.43 20.14 -11.48
C GLY A 78 5.66 20.81 -12.10
N SER A 79 5.55 21.27 -13.34
CA SER A 79 6.58 22.10 -13.97
C SER A 79 6.71 23.45 -13.28
N ALA A 80 7.93 23.99 -13.19
CA ALA A 80 8.13 25.35 -12.71
C ALA A 80 7.46 26.34 -13.66
N ARG A 81 6.69 27.28 -13.12
CA ARG A 81 6.11 28.38 -13.91
C ARG A 81 7.24 29.34 -14.31
N PRO A 82 7.42 29.67 -15.60
CA PRO A 82 8.42 30.64 -16.02
C PRO A 82 8.13 32.02 -15.41
N ALA A 83 9.17 32.80 -15.09
CA ALA A 83 9.03 34.10 -14.44
C ALA A 83 8.17 35.08 -15.25
N GLY A 84 8.25 35.03 -16.59
CA GLY A 84 7.43 35.84 -17.51
C GLY A 84 6.03 35.26 -17.80
N GLY A 85 5.64 34.17 -17.14
CA GLY A 85 4.43 33.42 -17.46
C GLY A 85 4.65 32.36 -18.54
N TRP A 86 3.58 31.62 -18.86
CA TRP A 86 3.63 30.62 -19.91
C TRP A 86 3.68 31.30 -21.29
N PRO A 87 4.50 30.82 -22.23
CA PRO A 87 4.49 31.30 -23.61
C PRO A 87 3.09 31.20 -24.25
N GLU A 88 2.84 32.08 -25.23
CA GLU A 88 1.62 32.01 -26.04
C GLU A 88 1.48 30.62 -26.69
N GLY A 89 0.26 30.09 -26.70
CA GLY A 89 -0.04 28.77 -27.26
C GLY A 89 0.20 27.59 -26.30
N VAL A 90 0.78 27.80 -25.11
CA VAL A 90 0.83 26.76 -24.08
C VAL A 90 -0.55 26.55 -23.47
N PHE A 91 -1.01 25.30 -23.47
CA PHE A 91 -2.35 24.92 -23.00
C PHE A 91 -2.31 23.69 -22.08
N GLY A 92 -3.24 23.62 -21.13
CA GLY A 92 -3.42 22.47 -20.24
C GLY A 92 -2.48 22.42 -19.04
N VAL A 93 -2.46 21.27 -18.37
CA VAL A 93 -1.63 21.00 -17.19
C VAL A 93 -0.17 20.89 -17.61
N GLN A 94 0.72 21.59 -16.89
CA GLN A 94 2.16 21.58 -17.14
C GLN A 94 2.85 20.71 -16.08
N GLY A 95 3.25 19.50 -16.44
CA GLY A 95 3.86 18.55 -15.52
C GLY A 95 3.78 17.10 -16.00
N THR A 96 4.02 16.17 -15.08
CA THR A 96 3.90 14.72 -15.32
C THR A 96 3.00 14.06 -14.29
N VAL A 97 2.35 12.97 -14.71
CA VAL A 97 1.62 12.04 -13.84
C VAL A 97 2.06 10.64 -14.23
N GLU A 98 2.59 9.88 -13.27
CA GLU A 98 3.18 8.57 -13.48
C GLU A 98 2.66 7.59 -12.43
N PRO A 99 2.10 6.42 -12.80
CA PRO A 99 1.77 5.39 -11.81
C PRO A 99 3.07 4.80 -11.24
N ILE A 100 3.18 4.77 -9.91
CA ILE A 100 4.39 4.31 -9.21
C ILE A 100 4.14 3.12 -8.28
N GLU A 101 2.89 2.89 -7.87
CA GLU A 101 2.50 1.73 -7.07
C GLU A 101 1.11 1.24 -7.50
N SER A 102 0.88 -0.06 -7.37
CA SER A 102 -0.44 -0.66 -7.47
C SER A 102 -0.55 -1.82 -6.50
N GLY A 103 -1.78 -2.16 -6.13
CA GLY A 103 -2.05 -3.30 -5.28
C GLY A 103 -3.45 -3.28 -4.71
N CYS A 104 -3.58 -3.87 -3.52
CA CYS A 104 -4.82 -3.89 -2.77
C CYS A 104 -4.65 -3.55 -1.30
N TYR A 105 -5.72 -3.01 -0.74
CA TYR A 105 -5.96 -2.99 0.69
C TYR A 105 -6.82 -4.18 1.10
N ASP A 106 -6.41 -4.85 2.16
CA ASP A 106 -7.14 -5.89 2.88
C ASP A 106 -7.36 -5.41 4.32
N THR A 107 -8.56 -4.91 4.60
CA THR A 107 -8.82 -4.07 5.77
C THR A 107 -9.97 -4.62 6.61
N ASP A 108 -9.72 -4.81 7.90
CA ASP A 108 -10.79 -5.06 8.87
C ASP A 108 -11.18 -3.73 9.53
N LEU A 109 -12.47 -3.49 9.71
CA LEU A 109 -13.01 -2.32 10.39
C LEU A 109 -13.85 -2.70 11.60
N ARG A 110 -13.89 -1.82 12.61
CA ARG A 110 -14.76 -1.92 13.77
C ARG A 110 -15.51 -0.62 14.01
N LYS A 111 -16.82 -0.69 14.23
CA LYS A 111 -17.65 0.44 14.62
C LYS A 111 -17.47 0.73 16.12
N ILE A 112 -16.97 1.91 16.45
CA ILE A 112 -16.71 2.37 17.83
C ILE A 112 -17.35 3.75 17.98
N ASN A 113 -18.27 3.89 18.94
CA ASN A 113 -19.00 5.14 19.20
C ASN A 113 -19.63 5.72 17.93
N GLY A 114 -20.30 4.86 17.15
CA GLY A 114 -20.97 5.22 15.90
C GLY A 114 -20.04 5.40 14.69
N LYS A 115 -18.72 5.36 14.84
CA LYS A 115 -17.74 5.59 13.76
C LYS A 115 -17.00 4.31 13.39
N TRP A 116 -16.86 4.03 12.10
CA TRP A 116 -15.97 2.97 11.61
C TRP A 116 -14.51 3.38 11.80
N LYS A 117 -13.72 2.47 12.37
CA LYS A 117 -12.27 2.62 12.55
C LYS A 117 -11.57 1.39 11.99
N ILE A 118 -10.38 1.58 11.43
CA ILE A 118 -9.55 0.49 10.94
C ILE A 118 -9.03 -0.32 12.13
N ALA A 119 -9.30 -1.62 12.11
CA ALA A 119 -8.92 -2.61 13.11
C ALA A 119 -7.72 -3.48 12.67
N ARG A 120 -7.54 -3.69 11.37
CA ARG A 120 -6.34 -4.25 10.73
C ARG A 120 -6.23 -3.67 9.32
N HIS A 121 -5.03 -3.44 8.84
CA HIS A 121 -4.81 -3.00 7.47
C HIS A 121 -3.58 -3.68 6.86
N ASP A 122 -3.81 -4.45 5.80
CA ASP A 122 -2.75 -5.06 5.03
C ASP A 122 -2.67 -4.38 3.65
N VAL A 123 -1.48 -3.92 3.29
CA VAL A 123 -1.16 -3.35 1.98
C VAL A 123 -0.48 -4.45 1.16
N LEU A 124 -1.16 -4.93 0.13
CA LEU A 124 -0.68 -5.99 -0.75
C LEU A 124 -0.17 -5.35 -2.05
N LEU A 125 1.14 -5.15 -2.18
CA LEU A 125 1.74 -4.54 -3.36
C LEU A 125 1.81 -5.53 -4.51
N ASP A 126 1.51 -5.10 -5.73
CA ASP A 126 1.63 -5.93 -6.92
C ASP A 126 3.08 -6.16 -7.39
N MET A 127 4.00 -5.36 -6.87
CA MET A 127 5.41 -5.35 -7.25
C MET A 127 6.31 -5.45 -6.02
N PRO A 128 7.56 -5.91 -6.20
CA PRO A 128 8.59 -5.80 -5.18
C PRO A 128 8.82 -4.35 -4.76
N ILE A 129 8.98 -4.12 -3.46
CA ILE A 129 9.39 -2.83 -2.89
C ILE A 129 10.77 -2.94 -2.27
N SER A 130 11.56 -1.90 -2.45
CA SER A 130 12.85 -1.73 -1.78
C SER A 130 12.72 -0.60 -0.76
N LEU A 131 13.04 -0.89 0.49
CA LEU A 131 13.05 0.12 1.55
C LEU A 131 14.47 0.65 1.78
N PRO A 132 14.64 1.90 2.26
CA PRO A 132 15.92 2.40 2.74
C PRO A 132 16.57 1.42 3.74
N GLY A 133 17.85 1.10 3.55
CA GLY A 133 18.58 0.14 4.40
C GLY A 133 18.19 -1.34 4.24
N SER A 134 17.37 -1.69 3.24
CA SER A 134 16.97 -3.10 2.99
C SER A 134 18.10 -3.99 2.46
N TRP A 135 19.15 -3.42 1.87
CA TRP A 135 20.34 -4.16 1.43
C TRP A 135 21.22 -4.63 2.61
N GLU A 136 21.24 -3.88 3.71
CA GLU A 136 22.12 -4.12 4.88
C GLU A 136 21.62 -5.25 5.80
N ARG A 137 20.33 -5.63 5.68
CA ARG A 137 19.67 -6.60 6.57
C ARG A 137 19.53 -8.02 6.02
N ARG A 138 20.15 -8.35 4.88
CA ARG A 138 20.29 -9.75 4.46
C ARG A 138 21.47 -10.38 5.19
N PRO A 139 21.28 -11.34 6.12
CA PRO A 139 22.38 -12.24 6.42
C PRO A 139 22.80 -12.95 5.12
N PRO A 140 24.10 -13.23 4.90
CA PRO A 140 24.53 -13.99 3.73
C PRO A 140 23.72 -15.28 3.67
N ALA A 141 23.21 -15.61 2.49
CA ALA A 141 22.29 -16.72 2.26
C ALA A 141 22.88 -18.02 2.83
N LYS A 142 22.48 -18.39 4.06
CA LYS A 142 22.71 -19.73 4.57
C LYS A 142 21.66 -20.61 3.89
N HIS A 143 22.11 -21.47 2.98
CA HIS A 143 21.33 -22.60 2.48
C HIS A 143 20.66 -23.30 3.68
N ARG A 144 19.36 -23.10 3.87
CA ARG A 144 18.56 -23.93 4.76
C ARG A 144 17.91 -25.03 3.90
N PRO A 145 18.09 -26.31 4.24
CA PRO A 145 17.40 -27.38 3.53
C PRO A 145 15.89 -27.27 3.78
N TRP A 146 15.12 -27.45 2.71
CA TRP A 146 13.66 -27.46 2.70
C TRP A 146 13.12 -28.54 3.66
N ASN A 147 12.24 -28.15 4.61
CA ASN A 147 11.48 -29.08 5.46
C ASN A 147 9.99 -29.04 5.06
N PRO A 148 9.41 -30.14 4.51
CA PRO A 148 8.08 -30.10 3.91
C PRO A 148 6.92 -30.22 4.92
N ARG A 149 7.13 -30.08 6.24
CA ARG A 149 6.05 -30.23 7.23
C ARG A 149 5.87 -28.99 8.10
N GLY A 150 5.01 -28.10 7.62
CA GLY A 150 4.43 -26.99 8.37
C GLY A 150 3.15 -26.55 7.69
N LYS A 151 2.04 -27.26 7.94
CA LYS A 151 0.71 -26.82 7.50
C LYS A 151 0.27 -25.67 8.41
N GLY A 152 0.75 -24.47 8.12
CA GLY A 152 0.07 -23.23 8.46
C GLY A 152 -0.95 -22.96 7.35
N GLU A 153 -2.20 -22.77 7.72
CA GLU A 153 -3.30 -22.50 6.80
C GLU A 153 -3.05 -21.17 6.09
N LYS A 154 -2.49 -21.23 4.87
CA LYS A 154 -2.32 -20.07 4.01
C LYS A 154 -3.71 -19.64 3.54
N ARG A 155 -4.28 -18.60 4.15
CA ARG A 155 -5.41 -17.89 3.54
C ARG A 155 -4.95 -17.39 2.17
N LYS A 156 -5.55 -17.91 1.10
CA LYS A 156 -5.39 -17.36 -0.25
C LYS A 156 -5.96 -15.95 -0.23
N ARG A 157 -5.08 -14.94 -0.22
CA ARG A 157 -5.46 -13.54 -0.41
C ARG A 157 -5.41 -13.25 -1.91
N SER A 158 -6.56 -13.35 -2.56
CA SER A 158 -6.69 -13.04 -3.99
C SER A 158 -7.40 -11.70 -4.16
N CYS A 159 -6.80 -10.83 -4.96
CA CYS A 159 -7.36 -9.54 -5.34
C CYS A 159 -8.01 -9.54 -6.73
N THR A 160 -7.97 -10.67 -7.43
CA THR A 160 -8.65 -10.77 -8.71
C THR A 160 -10.14 -10.92 -8.46
N ALA A 161 -10.94 -9.98 -8.97
CA ALA A 161 -12.34 -10.25 -9.24
C ALA A 161 -12.40 -11.58 -10.01
N GLY A 162 -13.10 -12.58 -9.46
CA GLY A 162 -13.29 -13.84 -10.14
C GLY A 162 -14.09 -13.60 -11.41
N LEU A 163 -13.42 -13.38 -12.53
CA LEU A 163 -14.03 -13.63 -13.83
C LEU A 163 -14.12 -15.15 -13.96
N GLY A 164 -15.24 -15.68 -13.49
CA GLY A 164 -15.63 -17.05 -13.81
C GLY A 164 -15.78 -17.17 -15.32
N THR A 165 -14.93 -18.00 -15.92
CA THR A 165 -15.19 -18.63 -17.23
C THR A 165 -15.99 -19.89 -17.01
#